data_AF-A0A2D5SCL8-F1
#
_entry.id   AF-A0A2D5SCL8-F1
#
_cell.length_a   1.000
_cell.length_b   1.000
_cell.length_c   1.000
_cell.angle_alpha   90.00
_cell.angle_beta   90.00
_cell.angle_gamma   90.00
#
_symmetry.space_group_name_H-M   'P 1'
#
loop_
_entity.id
_entity.type
_entity.pdbx_description
1 polymer ?
#
loop_
_entity_poly.entity_id
_entity_poly.type
_entity_poly.pdbx_seq_one_letter_code
_entity_poly.pdbx_strand_id
1 'polypeptide(L)' 'MTTYYVATLACYVLVEANDEAQAREKGHAALRDLYAELQQQPSKEVPIEIRTIRKADEDENEHWTWHHNMLKAEGKQ' A
#
# COMPACT_ATOMS: atom_id res chain seq x y z
N MET A 1 -9.27 12.98 -3.95
CA MET A 1 -8.60 11.95 -3.13
C MET A 1 -7.10 12.21 -3.20
N THR A 2 -6.36 11.90 -2.14
CA THR A 2 -4.91 12.09 -2.07
C THR A 2 -4.25 10.73 -1.85
N THR A 3 -3.09 10.49 -2.46
CA THR A 3 -2.30 9.30 -2.20
C THR A 3 -1.55 9.44 -0.89
N TYR A 4 -1.68 8.44 -0.03
CA TYR A 4 -0.96 8.35 1.24
C TYR A 4 0.04 7.21 1.20
N TYR A 5 1.21 7.48 1.76
CA TYR A 5 2.23 6.51 2.08
C TYR A 5 1.96 5.95 3.47
N VAL A 6 1.70 4.64 3.53
CA VAL A 6 1.44 3.91 4.77
C VAL A 6 2.47 2.81 4.92
N ALA A 7 3.29 2.90 5.95
CA ALA A 7 4.41 1.98 6.14
C ALA A 7 4.44 1.33 7.52
N THR A 8 4.85 0.06 7.49
CA THR A 8 5.34 -0.69 8.64
C THR A 8 6.87 -0.62 8.66
N LEU A 9 7.50 -1.34 9.60
CA LEU A 9 8.95 -1.50 9.60
C LEU A 9 9.49 -2.25 8.38
N ALA A 10 8.70 -3.18 7.81
CA ALA A 10 9.17 -4.11 6.80
C ALA A 10 8.71 -3.77 5.38
N CYS A 11 7.56 -3.12 5.23
CA CYS A 11 6.94 -2.83 3.93
C CYS A 11 6.15 -1.53 3.97
N TYR A 12 5.81 -1.02 2.78
CA TYR A 12 4.91 0.10 2.62
C TYR A 12 3.90 -0.15 1.50
N VAL A 13 2.78 0.57 1.56
CA VAL A 13 1.75 0.61 0.52
C VAL A 13 1.35 2.06 0.25
N LEU A 14 0.90 2.30 -0.97
CA LEU A 14 0.34 3.59 -1.40
C LEU A 14 -1.17 3.42 -1.58
N VAL A 15 -1.96 4.24 -0.88
CA VAL A 15 -3.43 4.17 -0.89
C VAL A 15 -4.08 5.51 -1.13
N GLU A 16 -5.16 5.55 -1.90
CA GLU A 16 -5.97 6.76 -2.07
C GLU A 16 -6.92 6.96 -0.88
N ALA A 17 -6.78 8.08 -0.17
CA ALA A 17 -7.62 8.44 0.96
C ALA A 17 -7.91 9.95 1.03
N ASN A 18 -8.93 10.31 1.80
CA ASN A 18 -9.29 11.71 2.07
C ASN A 18 -8.51 12.29 3.25
N ASP A 19 -8.21 11.46 4.24
CA ASP A 19 -7.55 11.83 5.50
C ASP A 19 -6.70 10.66 6.04
N GLU A 20 -5.88 10.93 7.06
CA GLU A 20 -4.96 9.94 7.64
C GLU A 20 -5.68 8.77 8.32
N ALA A 21 -6.88 8.96 8.88
CA ALA A 21 -7.62 7.88 9.51
C ALA A 21 -8.13 6.89 8.45
N GLN A 22 -8.67 7.42 7.35
CA GLN A 22 -9.03 6.61 6.20
C GLN A 22 -7.80 5.96 5.54
N ALA A 23 -6.67 6.67 5.46
CA ALA A 23 -5.41 6.10 4.96
C ALA A 23 -4.93 4.93 5.83
N ARG A 24 -5.06 5.05 7.16
CA ARG A 24 -4.70 3.99 8.10
C ARG A 24 -5.52 2.73 7.87
N GLU A 25 -6.85 2.87 7.76
CA GLU A 25 -7.76 1.74 7.56
C GLU A 25 -7.45 1.01 6.24
N LYS A 26 -7.39 1.78 5.13
CA LYS A 26 -7.10 1.23 3.81
C LYS A 26 -5.69 0.64 3.71
N GLY A 27 -4.70 1.33 4.27
CA GLY A 27 -3.32 0.87 4.30
C GLY A 27 -3.16 -0.40 5.11
N HIS A 28 -3.86 -0.53 6.25
CA HIS A 28 -3.86 -1.77 7.03
C HIS A 28 -4.44 -2.95 6.23
N ALA A 29 -5.54 -2.75 5.51
CA ALA A 29 -6.12 -3.79 4.65
C ALA A 29 -5.13 -4.20 3.53
N ALA A 30 -4.58 -3.23 2.81
CA ALA A 30 -3.63 -3.49 1.72
C ALA A 30 -2.34 -4.18 2.20
N LEU A 31 -1.81 -3.80 3.37
CA LEU A 31 -0.66 -4.47 3.98
C LEU A 31 -0.97 -5.92 4.37
N ARG A 32 -2.22 -6.21 4.78
CA ARG A 32 -2.64 -7.56 5.11
C ARG A 32 -2.66 -8.45 3.87
N ASP A 33 -3.19 -7.94 2.77
CA ASP A 33 -3.23 -8.65 1.49
C ASP A 33 -1.80 -8.87 0.96
N LEU A 34 -0.94 -7.84 1.00
CA LEU A 34 0.47 -7.97 0.64
C LEU A 34 1.18 -9.04 1.47
N TYR A 35 0.95 -9.07 2.79
CA TYR A 35 1.55 -10.09 3.64
C TYR A 35 1.00 -11.49 3.38
N ALA A 36 -0.27 -11.61 2.99
CA ALA A 36 -0.85 -12.89 2.58
C ALA A 36 -0.23 -13.41 1.27
N GLU A 37 0.05 -12.52 0.31
CA GLU A 37 0.75 -12.88 -0.93
C GLU A 37 2.21 -13.29 -0.68
N LEU A 38 2.89 -12.61 0.25
CA LEU A 38 4.28 -12.90 0.62
C LEU A 38 4.42 -14.16 1.49
N GLN A 39 3.43 -14.47 2.33
CA GLN A 39 3.43 -15.67 3.17
C GLN A 39 3.01 -16.91 2.37
N GLN A 40 3.99 -17.56 1.75
CA GLN A 40 3.86 -18.90 1.15
C GLN A 40 3.59 -20.02 2.19
N GLN A 41 3.51 -19.72 3.49
CA GLN A 41 3.15 -20.70 4.53
C GLN A 41 2.27 -20.10 5.64
N PRO A 42 1.23 -20.82 6.10
CA PRO A 42 0.29 -20.36 7.12
C PRO A 42 0.90 -20.56 8.50
N SER A 43 1.78 -19.67 8.94
CA SER A 43 2.33 -19.80 10.29
C SER A 43 2.60 -18.43 10.90
N LYS A 44 1.60 -18.01 11.68
CA LYS A 44 1.54 -16.88 12.61
C LYS A 44 1.04 -15.57 11.98
N GLU A 45 -0.13 -15.12 12.42
CA GLU A 45 -0.61 -13.76 12.17
C GLU A 45 0.46 -12.77 12.65
N VAL A 46 1.17 -12.16 11.71
CA VAL A 46 2.14 -11.11 12.01
C VAL A 46 1.35 -9.83 12.27
N PRO A 47 1.46 -9.21 13.45
CA PRO A 47 0.77 -7.96 13.72
C PRO A 47 1.26 -6.87 12.77
N ILE A 48 0.32 -6.20 12.09
CA ILE A 48 0.61 -5.10 11.17
C ILE A 48 0.70 -3.81 12.00
N GLU A 49 1.90 -3.46 12.41
CA GLU A 49 2.18 -2.21 13.11
C GLU A 49 2.50 -1.09 12.10
N ILE A 50 1.52 -0.22 11.83
CA ILE A 50 1.72 0.98 11.01
C ILE A 50 2.48 2.02 11.82
N ARG A 51 3.69 2.35 11.35
CA ARG A 51 4.61 3.31 11.98
C ARG A 51 4.54 4.69 11.35
N THR A 52 4.27 4.75 10.05
CA THR A 52 4.25 6.00 9.29
C THR A 52 2.98 6.09 8.47
N ILE A 53 2.32 7.24 8.56
CA ILE A 53 1.26 7.67 7.65
C ILE A 53 1.60 9.10 7.26
N ARG A 54 1.76 9.34 5.96
CA ARG A 54 1.98 10.68 5.41
C ARG A 54 1.39 10.76 4.01
N LYS A 55 1.24 11.96 3.49
CA LYS A 55 1.01 12.13 2.04
C LYS A 55 2.22 11.58 1.28
N ALA A 56 1.96 10.87 0.19
CA ALA A 56 3.00 10.43 -0.72
C ALA A 56 3.67 11.65 -1.34
N ASP A 57 4.98 11.62 -1.49
CA ASP A 57 5.70 12.69 -2.18
C ASP A 57 5.56 12.57 -3.71
N GLU A 58 6.10 13.54 -4.44
CA GLU A 58 5.93 13.64 -5.89
C GLU A 58 6.56 12.44 -6.61
N ASP A 59 7.76 12.02 -6.21
CA ASP A 59 8.46 10.86 -6.77
C ASP A 59 7.68 9.56 -6.52
N GLU A 60 7.18 9.36 -5.29
CA GLU A 60 6.33 8.22 -4.94
C GLU A 60 5.03 8.17 -5.75
N ASN A 61 4.39 9.33 -5.97
CA ASN A 61 3.17 9.44 -6.77
C ASN A 61 3.43 9.17 -8.25
N GLU A 62 4.55 9.64 -8.80
CA GLU A 62 4.94 9.38 -10.17
C GLU A 62 5.18 7.88 -10.39
N HIS A 63 5.94 7.25 -9.49
CA HIS A 63 6.21 5.82 -9.55
C HIS A 63 4.94 4.98 -9.44
N TRP A 64 4.03 5.34 -8.53
CA TRP A 64 2.74 4.67 -8.37
C TRP A 64 1.85 4.81 -9.60
N THR A 65 1.80 6.00 -10.18
CA THR A 65 1.05 6.28 -11.41
C THR A 65 1.60 5.48 -12.58
N TRP A 66 2.93 5.42 -12.73
CA TRP A 66 3.59 4.60 -13.73
C TRP A 66 3.24 3.12 -13.58
N HIS A 67 3.35 2.57 -12.38
CA HIS A 67 3.03 1.16 -12.10
C HIS A 67 1.55 0.84 -12.43
N HIS A 68 0.61 1.71 -12.03
CA HIS A 68 -0.79 1.54 -12.38
C HIS A 68 -1.06 1.62 -13.89
N ASN A 69 -0.36 2.51 -14.60
CA ASN A 69 -0.49 2.63 -16.04
C ASN A 69 0.09 1.41 -16.78
N MET A 70 1.18 0.84 -16.28
CA MET A 70 1.75 -0.42 -16.79
C MET A 70 0.79 -1.60 -16.57
N LEU A 71 0.25 -1.78 -15.35
CA LEU A 71 -0.74 -2.82 -15.09
C LEU A 71 -1.99 -2.70 -15.97
N LYS A 72 -2.46 -1.47 -16.25
CA LYS A 72 -3.56 -1.22 -17.19
C LYS A 72 -3.21 -1.57 -18.64
N ALA A 73 -1.95 -1.39 -19.03
CA ALA A 73 -1.47 -1.74 -20.36
C ALA A 73 -1.28 -3.26 -20.52
N GLU A 74 -0.84 -3.94 -19.46
CA GLU A 74 -0.64 -5.40 -19.41
C GLU A 74 -1.95 -6.18 -19.25
N GLY A 75 -3.00 -5.58 -18.67
CA GLY A 75 -4.35 -6.13 -18.60
C GLY A 75 -5.13 -6.17 -19.93
N LYS A 76 -4.47 -5.92 -21.07
CA LYS A 76 -4.99 -6.18 -22.42
C LYS A 76 -4.27 -7.38 -23.03
N GLN A 77 -4.56 -8.58 -22.53
CA GLN A 77 -4.40 -9.84 -23.28
C GLN A 77 -5.58 -10.75 -23.01
#